data_AF-A0A1G5GKB0-F1
#
_entry.id   AF-A0A1G5GKB0-F1
#
_cell.length_a   1.000
_cell.length_b   1.000
_cell.length_c   1.000
_cell.angle_alpha   90.00
_cell.angle_beta   90.00
_cell.angle_gamma   90.00
#
_symmetry.space_group_name_H-M   'P 1'
#
loop_
_entity.id
_entity.type
_entity.pdbx_description
1 polymer ?
#
loop_
_entity_poly.entity_id
_entity_poly.type
_entity_poly.pdbx_seq_one_letter_code
_entity_poly.pdbx_strand_id
1 'polypeptide(L)'
;MQESMSNVYNAKMPEIVVQKYGGTSVGSIDRIKEIAKKIISSRETGKLIIVVVSAMGNTTNKLLDITKQISNNPSKREIDALLTTGEQQSIALLTMAIQEYGHSAISLTGFQAGINTVGDNCNSRIFEINYDKIYELLQQYKIVVVAGFQGINDLGDLTTLGRGGSDTTAVALAAKFSCPCEIYTDVNGVYTIDPNIFPSARKHEVISYDEMIEMAKLGAKVLDKRAAALAKKFDVPIYIAKSDGTEVGTFIRRRDLVEENSIVGIALRQDLISIKLSNITADEVLNVIDGFEGMGVELISVHTVLEDDEKISVFLTSTKEYTSIIEKVEDKLKKRLKGLKIKSNSNLTQLSVVGDGLKNQAEVFTKIFKTLRDNDINYKTITSTDTNITFYIKEQENYKAINSLVREFNL
;
A
#
# COMPACT_ATOMS: atom_id res chain seq x y z
N MET A 1 17.46 -40.34 34.64
CA MET A 1 16.02 -40.16 34.29
C MET A 1 15.67 -38.73 33.84
N GLN A 2 16.61 -37.76 33.86
CA GLN A 2 16.40 -36.40 33.34
C GLN A 2 17.03 -36.15 31.95
N GLU A 3 17.84 -37.09 31.43
CA GLU A 3 18.46 -37.01 30.10
C GLU A 3 17.68 -37.76 29.00
N SER A 4 16.57 -38.41 29.33
CA SER A 4 15.75 -39.18 28.37
C SER A 4 14.51 -38.43 27.87
N MET A 5 14.32 -37.15 28.24
CA MET A 5 13.20 -36.31 27.79
C MET A 5 13.61 -35.12 26.91
N SER A 6 14.91 -34.87 26.73
CA SER A 6 15.44 -33.77 25.91
C SER A 6 15.57 -34.12 24.41
N ASN A 7 15.34 -35.37 24.02
CA ASN A 7 15.54 -35.86 22.64
C ASN A 7 14.24 -36.06 21.83
N VAL A 8 13.10 -35.52 22.27
CA VAL A 8 11.80 -35.68 21.55
C VAL A 8 11.34 -34.40 20.82
N TYR A 9 12.01 -33.26 20.99
CA TYR A 9 11.58 -31.97 20.41
C TYR A 9 12.57 -31.36 19.40
N ASN A 10 12.99 -32.14 18.41
CA ASN A 10 13.74 -31.62 17.25
C ASN A 10 13.12 -32.00 15.90
N ALA A 11 11.80 -32.18 15.86
CA ALA A 11 11.08 -32.07 14.60
C ALA A 11 10.95 -30.58 14.28
N LYS A 12 11.84 -30.06 13.43
CA LYS A 12 11.72 -28.71 12.85
C LYS A 12 10.31 -28.62 12.25
N MET A 13 9.49 -27.67 12.72
CA MET A 13 8.15 -27.51 12.17
C MET A 13 8.23 -27.37 10.64
N PRO A 14 7.27 -27.92 9.89
CA PRO A 14 7.22 -27.71 8.46
C PRO A 14 7.19 -26.21 8.14
N GLU A 15 7.69 -25.85 6.97
CA GLU A 15 7.74 -24.46 6.51
C GLU A 15 6.35 -23.83 6.57
N ILE A 16 6.22 -22.73 7.32
CA ILE A 16 4.99 -21.94 7.37
C ILE A 16 5.03 -20.94 6.21
N VAL A 17 3.91 -20.71 5.54
CA VAL A 17 3.76 -19.65 4.54
C VAL A 17 2.46 -18.91 4.78
N VAL A 18 2.51 -17.58 4.74
CA VAL A 18 1.31 -16.74 4.71
C VAL A 18 0.99 -16.42 3.26
N GLN A 19 -0.23 -16.70 2.82
CA GLN A 19 -0.71 -16.38 1.48
C GLN A 19 -1.87 -15.38 1.59
N LYS A 20 -1.77 -14.25 0.89
CA LYS A 20 -2.83 -13.25 0.81
C LYS A 20 -3.49 -13.26 -0.56
N TYR A 21 -4.82 -13.21 -0.59
CA TYR A 21 -5.60 -13.08 -1.82
C TYR A 21 -6.43 -11.79 -1.81
N GLY A 22 -6.27 -10.96 -2.85
CA GLY A 22 -6.99 -9.70 -3.01
C GLY A 22 -8.48 -9.88 -3.32
N GLY A 23 -9.25 -8.80 -3.20
CA GLY A 23 -10.71 -8.84 -3.43
C GLY A 23 -11.09 -9.24 -4.85
N THR A 24 -10.32 -8.84 -5.85
CA THR A 24 -10.49 -9.30 -7.24
C THR A 24 -10.23 -10.80 -7.34
N SER A 25 -9.22 -11.33 -6.64
CA SER A 25 -8.92 -12.76 -6.59
C SER A 25 -10.09 -13.58 -6.03
N VAL A 26 -10.79 -13.09 -5.01
CA VAL A 26 -11.97 -13.79 -4.43
C VAL A 26 -13.32 -13.25 -4.95
N GLY A 27 -13.34 -12.59 -6.11
CA GLY A 27 -14.52 -11.86 -6.60
C GLY A 27 -15.70 -12.72 -7.05
N SER A 28 -15.53 -14.03 -7.24
CA SER A 28 -16.59 -14.97 -7.62
C SER A 28 -16.38 -16.34 -6.97
N ILE A 29 -17.44 -17.15 -6.92
CA ILE A 29 -17.39 -18.51 -6.38
C ILE A 29 -16.39 -19.38 -7.16
N ASP A 30 -16.34 -19.26 -8.48
CA ASP A 30 -15.37 -20.02 -9.29
C ASP A 30 -13.94 -19.63 -8.95
N ARG A 31 -13.64 -18.33 -8.76
CA ARG A 31 -12.30 -17.91 -8.34
C ARG A 31 -11.96 -18.39 -6.93
N ILE A 32 -12.92 -18.41 -6.01
CA ILE A 32 -12.73 -18.98 -4.66
C ILE A 32 -12.37 -20.47 -4.75
N LYS A 33 -13.04 -21.24 -5.61
CA LYS A 33 -12.72 -22.66 -5.85
C LYS A 33 -11.32 -22.85 -6.43
N GLU A 34 -10.92 -22.03 -7.39
CA GLU A 34 -9.55 -22.08 -7.95
C GLU A 34 -8.48 -21.72 -6.92
N ILE A 35 -8.74 -20.71 -6.07
CA ILE A 35 -7.85 -20.36 -4.95
C ILE A 35 -7.76 -21.51 -3.94
N ALA A 36 -8.88 -22.15 -3.60
CA ALA A 36 -8.88 -23.30 -2.69
C ALA A 36 -7.98 -24.43 -3.21
N LYS A 37 -8.08 -24.78 -4.51
CA LYS A 37 -7.19 -25.77 -5.14
C LYS A 37 -5.71 -25.37 -5.06
N LYS A 38 -5.39 -24.09 -5.28
CA LYS A 38 -4.01 -23.58 -5.18
C LYS A 38 -3.45 -23.68 -3.76
N ILE A 39 -4.25 -23.32 -2.76
CA ILE A 39 -3.89 -23.43 -1.34
C ILE A 39 -3.65 -24.89 -0.98
N ILE A 40 -4.53 -25.79 -1.43
CA ILE A 40 -4.42 -27.24 -1.23
C ILE A 40 -3.12 -27.77 -1.84
N SER A 41 -2.83 -27.42 -3.09
CA SER A 41 -1.59 -27.82 -3.75
C SER A 41 -0.35 -27.35 -2.97
N SER A 42 -0.37 -26.11 -2.46
CA SER A 42 0.71 -25.61 -1.58
C SER A 42 0.82 -26.42 -0.29
N ARG A 43 -0.31 -26.75 0.35
CA ARG A 43 -0.37 -27.58 1.56
C ARG A 43 0.19 -28.99 1.32
N GLU A 44 -0.09 -29.59 0.16
CA GLU A 44 0.37 -30.93 -0.23
C GLU A 44 1.89 -31.01 -0.43
N THR A 45 2.57 -29.87 -0.66
CA THR A 45 4.04 -29.82 -0.64
C THR A 45 4.66 -29.97 0.77
N GLY A 46 3.81 -30.12 1.81
CA GLY A 46 4.24 -30.29 3.19
C GLY A 46 4.27 -28.99 4.00
N LYS A 47 3.95 -27.85 3.38
CA LYS A 47 3.89 -26.54 4.05
C LYS A 47 2.71 -26.42 5.00
N LEU A 48 2.83 -25.57 6.01
CA LEU A 48 1.75 -25.11 6.89
C LEU A 48 1.24 -23.76 6.38
N ILE A 49 -0.06 -23.64 6.10
CA ILE A 49 -0.60 -22.50 5.36
C ILE A 49 -1.51 -21.65 6.25
N ILE A 50 -1.18 -20.36 6.34
CA ILE A 50 -2.07 -19.31 6.83
C ILE A 50 -2.53 -18.51 5.60
N VAL A 51 -3.83 -18.36 5.42
CA VAL A 51 -4.42 -17.63 4.31
C VAL A 51 -5.05 -16.34 4.83
N VAL A 52 -4.79 -15.21 4.18
CA VAL A 52 -5.46 -13.93 4.45
C VAL A 52 -6.29 -13.54 3.25
N VAL A 53 -7.56 -13.21 3.44
CA VAL A 53 -8.43 -12.78 2.32
C VAL A 53 -9.03 -11.40 2.58
N SER A 54 -9.14 -10.63 1.50
CA SER A 54 -9.94 -9.40 1.46
C SER A 54 -11.41 -9.72 1.18
N ALA A 55 -12.30 -8.72 1.35
CA ALA A 55 -13.69 -8.83 0.93
C ALA A 55 -13.85 -9.13 -0.58
N MET A 56 -14.89 -9.87 -0.96
CA MET A 56 -15.16 -10.24 -2.35
C MET A 56 -15.38 -9.02 -3.24
N GLY A 57 -14.58 -8.89 -4.30
CA GLY A 57 -14.74 -7.86 -5.35
C GLY A 57 -14.85 -6.44 -4.78
N ASN A 58 -15.95 -5.76 -5.09
CA ASN A 58 -16.21 -4.38 -4.67
C ASN A 58 -17.08 -4.27 -3.40
N THR A 59 -17.17 -5.33 -2.59
CA THR A 59 -18.08 -5.37 -1.43
C THR A 59 -17.80 -4.25 -0.43
N THR A 60 -16.54 -3.96 -0.11
CA THR A 60 -16.17 -2.85 0.78
C THR A 60 -16.69 -1.50 0.28
N ASN A 61 -16.58 -1.23 -1.03
CA ASN A 61 -17.10 0.00 -1.63
C ASN A 61 -18.63 0.07 -1.54
N LYS A 62 -19.32 -1.04 -1.82
CA LYS A 62 -20.79 -1.13 -1.68
C LYS A 62 -21.25 -0.83 -0.25
N LEU A 63 -20.55 -1.36 0.76
CA LEU A 63 -20.85 -1.11 2.17
C LEU A 63 -20.65 0.38 2.53
N LEU A 64 -19.57 1.00 2.04
CA LEU A 64 -19.36 2.44 2.20
C LEU A 64 -20.45 3.28 1.53
N ASP A 65 -20.88 2.90 0.33
CA ASP A 65 -21.94 3.61 -0.40
C ASP A 65 -23.30 3.51 0.29
N ILE A 66 -23.63 2.37 0.90
CA ILE A 66 -24.84 2.21 1.72
C ILE A 66 -24.76 3.07 2.98
N THR A 67 -23.57 3.15 3.61
CA THR A 67 -23.36 3.98 4.80
C THR A 67 -23.66 5.46 4.51
N LYS A 68 -23.19 5.98 3.36
CA LYS A 68 -23.45 7.36 2.92
C LYS A 68 -24.93 7.64 2.66
N GLN A 69 -25.72 6.62 2.31
CA GLN A 69 -27.17 6.77 2.14
C GLN A 69 -27.91 6.88 3.48
N ILE A 70 -27.34 6.32 4.55
CA ILE A 70 -27.94 6.35 5.89
C ILE A 70 -27.57 7.64 6.64
N SER A 71 -26.31 8.08 6.56
CA SER A 71 -25.83 9.26 7.28
C SER A 71 -24.72 9.98 6.54
N ASN A 72 -24.74 11.32 6.62
CA ASN A 72 -23.65 12.18 6.14
C ASN A 72 -22.45 12.21 7.10
N ASN A 73 -22.64 11.82 8.37
CA ASN A 73 -21.59 11.75 9.37
C ASN A 73 -21.77 10.50 10.26
N PRO A 74 -21.61 9.29 9.68
CA PRO A 74 -21.72 8.03 10.41
C PRO A 74 -20.59 7.91 11.46
N SER A 75 -20.89 7.26 12.59
CA SER A 75 -19.86 6.93 13.59
C SER A 75 -18.82 5.99 12.97
N LYS A 76 -17.53 6.33 13.09
CA LYS A 76 -16.43 5.50 12.57
C LYS A 76 -16.42 4.09 13.16
N ARG A 77 -16.82 3.94 14.43
CA ARG A 77 -16.98 2.63 15.09
C ARG A 77 -17.97 1.73 14.35
N GLU A 78 -19.13 2.28 13.98
CA GLU A 78 -20.16 1.52 13.26
C GLU A 78 -19.76 1.25 11.81
N ILE A 79 -18.98 2.15 11.20
CA ILE A 79 -18.37 1.89 9.89
C ILE A 79 -17.45 0.68 9.99
N ASP A 80 -16.55 0.62 10.98
CA ASP A 80 -15.67 -0.52 11.17
C ASP A 80 -16.48 -1.82 11.35
N ALA A 81 -17.47 -1.81 12.23
CA ALA A 81 -18.37 -2.94 12.45
C ALA A 81 -19.01 -3.41 11.13
N LEU A 82 -19.52 -2.51 10.30
CA LEU A 82 -20.11 -2.83 9.01
C LEU A 82 -19.07 -3.39 8.03
N LEU A 83 -17.91 -2.73 7.86
CA LEU A 83 -16.91 -3.11 6.86
C LEU A 83 -16.31 -4.49 7.13
N THR A 84 -16.10 -4.86 8.41
CA THR A 84 -15.55 -6.17 8.76
C THR A 84 -16.39 -7.35 8.27
N THR A 85 -17.68 -7.14 7.98
CA THR A 85 -18.58 -8.19 7.49
C THR A 85 -18.20 -8.69 6.09
N GLY A 86 -17.49 -7.88 5.29
CA GLY A 86 -17.07 -8.25 3.94
C GLY A 86 -16.03 -9.37 3.95
N GLU A 87 -14.98 -9.26 4.75
CA GLU A 87 -13.97 -10.30 4.91
C GLU A 87 -14.53 -11.54 5.61
N GLN A 88 -15.47 -11.37 6.55
CA GLN A 88 -16.11 -12.50 7.23
C GLN A 88 -16.85 -13.44 6.28
N GLN A 89 -17.54 -12.90 5.27
CA GLN A 89 -18.15 -13.72 4.21
C GLN A 89 -17.09 -14.46 3.40
N SER A 90 -15.98 -13.77 3.08
CA SER A 90 -14.92 -14.30 2.22
C SER A 90 -14.16 -15.47 2.88
N ILE A 91 -13.81 -15.34 4.17
CA ILE A 91 -13.14 -16.41 4.92
C ILE A 91 -14.02 -17.65 5.04
N ALA A 92 -15.33 -17.46 5.24
CA ALA A 92 -16.28 -18.56 5.40
C ALA A 92 -16.42 -19.34 4.10
N LEU A 93 -16.64 -18.64 2.98
CA LEU A 93 -16.77 -19.25 1.66
C LEU A 93 -15.51 -20.00 1.22
N LEU A 94 -14.32 -19.40 1.41
CA LEU A 94 -13.07 -20.07 1.07
C LEU A 94 -12.82 -21.29 1.96
N THR A 95 -13.10 -21.20 3.25
CA THR A 95 -12.96 -22.32 4.19
C THR A 95 -13.87 -23.48 3.79
N MET A 96 -15.14 -23.21 3.47
CA MET A 96 -16.08 -24.23 2.99
C MET A 96 -15.58 -24.89 1.69
N ALA A 97 -15.04 -24.11 0.75
CA ALA A 97 -14.48 -24.65 -0.49
C ALA A 97 -13.28 -25.60 -0.24
N ILE A 98 -12.39 -25.24 0.68
CA ILE A 98 -11.24 -26.10 1.05
C ILE A 98 -11.71 -27.39 1.72
N GLN A 99 -12.72 -27.30 2.61
CA GLN A 99 -13.31 -28.45 3.29
C GLN A 99 -14.03 -29.39 2.32
N GLU A 100 -14.76 -28.85 1.34
CA GLU A 100 -15.43 -29.62 0.28
C GLU A 100 -14.42 -30.44 -0.54
N TYR A 101 -13.20 -29.93 -0.72
CA TYR A 101 -12.10 -30.67 -1.35
C TYR A 101 -11.37 -31.64 -0.41
N GLY A 102 -11.89 -31.88 0.80
CA GLY A 102 -11.40 -32.92 1.72
C GLY A 102 -10.26 -32.48 2.64
N HIS A 103 -9.92 -31.19 2.69
CA HIS A 103 -8.84 -30.68 3.55
C HIS A 103 -9.38 -29.99 4.81
N SER A 104 -8.70 -30.22 5.94
CA SER A 104 -9.07 -29.56 7.19
C SER A 104 -8.69 -28.08 7.15
N ALA A 105 -9.70 -27.21 7.24
CA ALA A 105 -9.53 -25.76 7.26
C ALA A 105 -10.45 -25.11 8.30
N ILE A 106 -10.07 -23.92 8.75
CA ILE A 106 -10.84 -23.14 9.72
C ILE A 106 -10.74 -21.64 9.42
N SER A 107 -11.87 -20.94 9.46
CA SER A 107 -11.92 -19.49 9.34
C SER A 107 -11.75 -18.81 10.70
N LEU A 108 -11.02 -17.69 10.73
CA LEU A 108 -10.86 -16.83 11.91
C LEU A 108 -11.09 -15.37 11.52
N THR A 109 -11.93 -14.67 12.28
CA THR A 109 -11.97 -13.20 12.23
C THR A 109 -10.65 -12.60 12.76
N GLY A 110 -10.41 -11.30 12.56
CA GLY A 110 -9.22 -10.66 13.10
C GLY A 110 -9.10 -10.79 14.62
N PHE A 111 -10.24 -10.66 15.32
CA PHE A 111 -10.34 -10.94 16.76
C PHE A 111 -9.98 -12.39 17.10
N GLN A 112 -10.58 -13.36 16.41
CA GLN A 112 -10.31 -14.78 16.66
C GLN A 112 -8.89 -15.22 16.28
N ALA A 113 -8.21 -14.45 15.43
CA ALA A 113 -6.80 -14.58 15.06
C ALA A 113 -5.85 -13.82 16.01
N GLY A 114 -6.39 -13.16 17.04
CA GLY A 114 -5.62 -12.45 18.07
C GLY A 114 -5.02 -11.12 17.61
N ILE A 115 -5.57 -10.48 16.56
CA ILE A 115 -5.09 -9.20 16.03
C ILE A 115 -5.63 -8.05 16.89
N ASN A 116 -4.79 -7.56 17.80
CA ASN A 116 -5.10 -6.42 18.66
C ASN A 116 -4.64 -5.12 18.00
N THR A 117 -5.48 -4.10 18.06
CA THR A 117 -5.28 -2.82 17.38
C THR A 117 -5.40 -1.63 18.33
N VAL A 118 -4.82 -0.51 17.91
CA VAL A 118 -4.87 0.78 18.61
C VAL A 118 -5.05 1.92 17.62
N GLY A 119 -5.48 3.08 18.12
CA GLY A 119 -5.70 4.30 17.35
C GLY A 119 -7.14 4.45 16.87
N ASP A 120 -7.33 5.30 15.85
CA ASP A 120 -8.67 5.66 15.37
C ASP A 120 -9.33 4.52 14.58
N ASN A 121 -10.65 4.39 14.72
CA ASN A 121 -11.48 3.59 13.83
C ASN A 121 -11.29 4.02 12.35
N CYS A 122 -11.50 3.09 11.43
CA CYS A 122 -11.24 3.21 10.00
C CYS A 122 -9.76 3.33 9.59
N ASN A 123 -8.82 3.46 10.53
CA ASN A 123 -7.39 3.61 10.26
C ASN A 123 -6.52 3.11 11.43
N SER A 124 -6.95 2.05 12.11
CA SER A 124 -6.26 1.52 13.28
C SER A 124 -4.93 0.87 12.89
N ARG A 125 -4.05 0.69 13.87
CA ARG A 125 -2.73 0.06 13.70
C ARG A 125 -2.68 -1.24 14.50
N ILE A 126 -2.07 -2.28 13.94
CA ILE A 126 -1.79 -3.52 14.66
C ILE A 126 -0.80 -3.21 15.78
N PHE A 127 -1.22 -3.41 17.03
CA PHE A 127 -0.39 -3.28 18.21
C PHE A 127 0.31 -4.59 18.52
N GLU A 128 -0.45 -5.68 18.51
CA GLU A 128 0.02 -7.02 18.84
C GLU A 128 -0.78 -8.08 18.07
N ILE A 129 -0.14 -9.22 17.83
CA ILE A 129 -0.82 -10.45 17.40
C ILE A 129 -0.56 -11.54 18.44
N ASN A 130 -1.60 -11.94 19.17
CA ASN A 130 -1.59 -13.19 19.92
C ASN A 130 -1.81 -14.35 18.95
N TYR A 131 -0.74 -15.09 18.69
CA TYR A 131 -0.71 -16.10 17.63
C TYR A 131 -0.92 -17.53 18.15
N ASP A 132 -1.12 -17.72 19.46
CA ASP A 132 -1.17 -19.04 20.10
C ASP A 132 -2.24 -19.93 19.47
N LYS A 133 -3.44 -19.38 19.27
CA LYS A 133 -4.54 -20.11 18.64
C LYS A 133 -4.24 -20.51 17.20
N ILE A 134 -3.61 -19.64 16.41
CA ILE A 134 -3.21 -20.00 15.03
C ILE A 134 -2.16 -21.10 15.09
N TYR A 135 -1.16 -20.97 15.97
CA TYR A 135 -0.09 -21.94 16.15
C TYR A 135 -0.62 -23.34 16.51
N GLU A 136 -1.56 -23.44 17.46
CA GLU A 136 -2.24 -24.69 17.82
C GLU A 136 -2.99 -25.33 16.64
N LEU A 137 -3.67 -24.51 15.82
CA LEU A 137 -4.39 -25.00 14.64
C LEU A 137 -3.42 -25.50 13.55
N LEU A 138 -2.28 -24.83 13.38
CA LEU A 138 -1.23 -25.28 12.45
C LEU A 138 -0.59 -26.60 12.92
N GLN A 139 -0.42 -26.81 14.23
CA GLN A 139 0.04 -28.09 14.77
C GLN A 139 -0.94 -29.24 14.49
N GLN A 140 -2.23 -28.93 14.36
CA GLN A 140 -3.27 -29.86 13.89
C GLN A 140 -3.31 -29.98 12.36
N TYR A 141 -2.31 -29.44 11.65
CA TYR A 141 -2.18 -29.46 10.20
C TYR A 141 -3.34 -28.80 9.43
N LYS A 142 -4.10 -27.92 10.11
CA LYS A 142 -5.21 -27.18 9.51
C LYS A 142 -4.71 -26.03 8.65
N ILE A 143 -5.42 -25.77 7.56
CA ILE A 143 -5.29 -24.52 6.81
C ILE A 143 -6.07 -23.44 7.57
N VAL A 144 -5.39 -22.38 8.00
CA VAL A 144 -6.01 -21.30 8.79
C VAL A 144 -6.35 -20.13 7.89
N VAL A 145 -7.63 -19.79 7.74
CA VAL A 145 -8.11 -18.72 6.85
C VAL A 145 -8.54 -17.51 7.69
N VAL A 146 -7.73 -16.45 7.70
CA VAL A 146 -7.88 -15.25 8.50
C VAL A 146 -8.51 -14.12 7.70
N ALA A 147 -9.44 -13.39 8.32
CA ALA A 147 -9.98 -12.17 7.74
C ALA A 147 -8.90 -11.06 7.79
N GLY A 148 -8.52 -10.55 6.63
CA GLY A 148 -7.64 -9.39 6.55
C GLY A 148 -8.33 -8.11 7.02
N PHE A 149 -7.58 -7.00 7.05
CA PHE A 149 -8.11 -5.63 7.23
C PHE A 149 -8.76 -5.32 8.58
N GLN A 150 -9.05 -6.32 9.42
CA GLN A 150 -9.75 -6.14 10.70
C GLN A 150 -8.93 -6.58 11.91
N GLY A 151 -9.30 -6.05 13.08
CA GLY A 151 -8.79 -6.44 14.39
C GLY A 151 -9.73 -6.01 15.52
N ILE A 152 -9.27 -6.06 16.76
CA ILE A 152 -10.03 -5.64 17.94
C ILE A 152 -9.24 -4.62 18.77
N ASN A 153 -9.89 -3.58 19.28
CA ASN A 153 -9.26 -2.69 20.24
C ASN A 153 -9.41 -3.20 21.69
N ASP A 154 -8.83 -2.46 22.63
CA ASP A 154 -8.88 -2.73 24.08
C ASP A 154 -10.29 -2.67 24.69
N LEU A 155 -11.22 -1.97 24.04
CA LEU A 155 -12.64 -1.91 24.43
C LEU A 155 -13.45 -3.12 23.92
N GLY A 156 -12.87 -3.97 23.09
CA GLY A 156 -13.57 -5.10 22.47
C GLY A 156 -14.33 -4.73 21.18
N ASP A 157 -14.13 -3.53 20.64
CA ASP A 157 -14.75 -3.11 19.40
C ASP A 157 -14.00 -3.63 18.17
N LEU A 158 -14.75 -4.00 17.14
CA LEU A 158 -14.19 -4.29 15.82
C LEU A 158 -13.57 -3.01 15.25
N THR A 159 -12.37 -3.16 14.72
CA THR A 159 -11.62 -2.07 14.10
C THR A 159 -11.18 -2.46 12.70
N THR A 160 -10.97 -1.46 11.85
CA THR A 160 -10.34 -1.67 10.55
C THR A 160 -9.02 -0.93 10.40
N LEU A 161 -8.12 -1.53 9.63
CA LEU A 161 -6.76 -1.04 9.45
C LEU A 161 -6.66 0.08 8.42
N GLY A 162 -7.74 0.45 7.72
CA GLY A 162 -7.69 1.39 6.58
C GLY A 162 -7.18 0.75 5.29
N ARG A 163 -6.95 1.56 4.24
CA ARG A 163 -6.57 1.06 2.91
C ARG A 163 -5.31 0.16 2.97
N GLY A 164 -5.32 -0.92 2.19
CA GLY A 164 -4.23 -1.89 2.20
C GLY A 164 -4.16 -2.76 3.48
N GLY A 165 -5.20 -2.73 4.31
CA GLY A 165 -5.20 -3.44 5.59
C GLY A 165 -5.02 -4.95 5.45
N SER A 166 -5.53 -5.61 4.41
CA SER A 166 -5.32 -7.05 4.21
C SER A 166 -3.85 -7.39 3.92
N ASP A 167 -3.13 -6.56 3.15
CA ASP A 167 -1.69 -6.75 2.92
C ASP A 167 -0.93 -6.58 4.23
N THR A 168 -1.31 -5.56 5.01
CA THR A 168 -0.71 -5.31 6.33
C THR A 168 -0.95 -6.48 7.28
N THR A 169 -2.17 -7.04 7.32
CA THR A 169 -2.49 -8.23 8.12
C THR A 169 -1.61 -9.42 7.73
N ALA A 170 -1.46 -9.68 6.42
CA ALA A 170 -0.66 -10.80 5.93
C ALA A 170 0.82 -10.68 6.31
N VAL A 171 1.41 -9.51 6.07
CA VAL A 171 2.82 -9.27 6.44
C VAL A 171 3.02 -9.29 7.95
N ALA A 172 2.05 -8.81 8.74
CA ALA A 172 2.14 -8.85 10.20
C ALA A 172 2.10 -10.27 10.76
N LEU A 173 1.23 -11.13 10.20
CA LEU A 173 1.22 -12.55 10.52
C LEU A 173 2.54 -13.20 10.11
N ALA A 174 3.02 -12.93 8.90
CA ALA A 174 4.28 -13.49 8.41
C ALA A 174 5.48 -13.08 9.30
N ALA A 175 5.52 -11.82 9.74
CA ALA A 175 6.50 -11.34 10.71
C ALA A 175 6.39 -12.10 12.05
N LYS A 176 5.18 -12.28 12.57
CA LYS A 176 4.95 -12.97 13.85
C LYS A 176 5.38 -14.44 13.80
N PHE A 177 5.15 -15.11 12.66
CA PHE A 177 5.54 -16.49 12.41
C PHE A 177 6.95 -16.65 11.83
N SER A 178 7.70 -15.56 11.63
CA SER A 178 9.05 -15.55 11.04
C SER A 178 9.12 -16.34 9.73
N CYS A 179 8.19 -16.08 8.83
CA CYS A 179 8.00 -16.85 7.60
C CYS A 179 7.80 -15.93 6.37
N PRO A 180 7.94 -16.44 5.14
CA PRO A 180 7.67 -15.64 3.94
C PRO A 180 6.17 -15.33 3.79
N CYS A 181 5.89 -14.25 3.05
CA CYS A 181 4.55 -13.81 2.69
C CYS A 181 4.37 -13.83 1.17
N GLU A 182 3.34 -14.51 0.68
CA GLU A 182 2.95 -14.50 -0.73
C GLU A 182 1.71 -13.61 -0.88
N ILE A 183 1.74 -12.64 -1.78
CA ILE A 183 0.64 -11.73 -2.08
C ILE A 183 0.16 -11.99 -3.50
N TYR A 184 -1.02 -12.60 -3.59
CA TYR A 184 -1.69 -12.90 -4.84
C TYR A 184 -2.71 -11.82 -5.17
N THR A 185 -2.51 -11.19 -6.32
CA THR A 185 -3.32 -10.07 -6.81
C THR A 185 -3.67 -10.27 -8.29
N ASP A 186 -4.13 -9.21 -8.95
CA ASP A 186 -4.50 -9.13 -10.37
C ASP A 186 -3.35 -8.71 -11.31
N VAL A 187 -2.20 -8.31 -10.76
CA VAL A 187 -0.97 -8.01 -11.52
C VAL A 187 0.05 -9.16 -11.44
N ASN A 188 0.88 -9.30 -12.48
CA ASN A 188 1.92 -10.34 -12.56
C ASN A 188 3.11 -10.12 -11.62
N GLY A 189 3.28 -8.92 -11.07
CA GLY A 189 4.42 -8.54 -10.24
C GLY A 189 4.55 -7.02 -10.16
N VAL A 190 5.71 -6.55 -9.74
CA VAL A 190 6.08 -5.13 -9.73
C VAL A 190 6.75 -4.80 -11.05
N TYR A 191 6.32 -3.74 -11.71
CA TYR A 191 6.86 -3.28 -12.99
C TYR A 191 7.59 -1.96 -12.83
N THR A 192 8.55 -1.68 -13.73
CA THR A 192 9.32 -0.44 -13.76
C THR A 192 8.40 0.79 -13.86
N ILE A 193 7.30 0.68 -14.61
CA ILE A 193 6.17 1.62 -14.67
C ILE A 193 4.87 0.82 -14.63
N ASP A 194 3.75 1.43 -14.22
CA ASP A 194 2.43 0.82 -14.34
C ASP A 194 2.16 0.36 -15.80
N PRO A 195 2.01 -0.95 -16.06
CA PRO A 195 1.84 -1.48 -17.41
C PRO A 195 0.51 -1.06 -18.07
N ASN A 196 -0.48 -0.60 -17.29
CA ASN A 196 -1.72 -0.03 -17.84
C ASN A 196 -1.48 1.35 -18.48
N ILE A 197 -0.46 2.07 -18.02
CA ILE A 197 -0.06 3.38 -18.54
C ILE A 197 1.01 3.21 -19.63
N PHE A 198 1.97 2.31 -19.42
CA PHE A 198 3.08 2.05 -20.34
C PHE A 198 3.22 0.54 -20.60
N PRO A 199 2.58 0.00 -21.66
CA PRO A 199 2.50 -1.45 -21.88
C PRO A 199 3.84 -2.17 -22.06
N SER A 200 4.90 -1.46 -22.47
CA SER A 200 6.25 -2.00 -22.63
C SER A 200 7.07 -1.97 -21.33
N ALA A 201 6.45 -1.68 -20.19
CA ALA A 201 7.12 -1.69 -18.89
C ALA A 201 7.68 -3.09 -18.60
N ARG A 202 8.88 -3.14 -18.00
CA ARG A 202 9.54 -4.40 -17.65
C ARG A 202 9.16 -4.80 -16.23
N LYS A 203 8.98 -6.10 -16.00
CA LYS A 203 8.71 -6.64 -14.67
C LYS A 203 10.02 -6.83 -13.92
N HIS A 204 10.04 -6.47 -12.64
CA HIS A 204 11.15 -6.79 -11.76
C HIS A 204 11.07 -8.25 -11.33
N GLU A 205 12.19 -8.96 -11.41
CA GLU A 205 12.31 -10.27 -10.75
C GLU A 205 12.51 -10.10 -9.24
N VAL A 206 13.34 -9.12 -8.87
CA VAL A 206 13.64 -8.76 -7.48
C VAL A 206 13.61 -7.24 -7.33
N ILE A 207 13.02 -6.75 -6.24
CA ILE A 207 13.07 -5.35 -5.82
C ILE A 207 13.38 -5.29 -4.32
N SER A 208 14.11 -4.26 -3.90
CA SER A 208 14.42 -4.08 -2.47
C SER A 208 13.20 -3.58 -1.69
N TYR A 209 13.24 -3.74 -0.36
CA TYR A 209 12.21 -3.16 0.49
C TYR A 209 12.09 -1.64 0.34
N ASP A 210 13.22 -0.93 0.27
CA ASP A 210 13.23 0.54 0.20
C ASP A 210 12.65 1.06 -1.10
N GLU A 211 13.04 0.45 -2.21
CA GLU A 211 12.49 0.77 -3.53
C GLU A 211 10.98 0.50 -3.58
N MET A 212 10.52 -0.64 -3.06
CA MET A 212 9.09 -0.96 -3.03
C MET A 212 8.30 -0.02 -2.13
N ILE A 213 8.83 0.33 -0.94
CA ILE A 213 8.22 1.34 -0.06
C ILE A 213 8.06 2.66 -0.81
N GLU A 214 9.10 3.07 -1.54
CA GLU A 214 9.11 4.34 -2.24
C GLU A 214 8.13 4.34 -3.42
N MET A 215 8.13 3.29 -4.24
CA MET A 215 7.14 3.11 -5.30
C MET A 215 5.70 3.13 -4.75
N ALA A 216 5.44 2.43 -3.64
CA ALA A 216 4.12 2.39 -3.02
C ALA A 216 3.68 3.78 -2.50
N LYS A 217 4.59 4.54 -1.88
CA LYS A 217 4.32 5.94 -1.46
C LYS A 217 4.00 6.84 -2.64
N LEU A 218 4.67 6.64 -3.78
CA LEU A 218 4.52 7.47 -4.97
C LEU A 218 3.31 7.09 -5.83
N GLY A 219 2.63 6.00 -5.52
CA GLY A 219 1.32 5.66 -6.09
C GLY A 219 1.23 4.30 -6.78
N ALA A 220 2.30 3.49 -6.76
CA ALA A 220 2.22 2.11 -7.22
C ALA A 220 1.25 1.32 -6.32
N LYS A 221 0.15 0.83 -6.90
CA LYS A 221 -0.95 0.18 -6.15
C LYS A 221 -0.73 -1.31 -5.88
N VAL A 222 0.46 -1.84 -6.18
CA VAL A 222 0.75 -3.28 -6.14
C VAL A 222 0.86 -3.83 -4.71
N LEU A 223 1.44 -3.03 -3.79
CA LEU A 223 1.61 -3.39 -2.39
C LEU A 223 1.38 -2.14 -1.53
N ASP A 224 0.64 -2.28 -0.42
CA ASP A 224 0.46 -1.18 0.52
C ASP A 224 1.78 -0.73 1.16
N LYS A 225 1.97 0.59 1.28
CA LYS A 225 3.17 1.21 1.86
C LYS A 225 3.46 0.73 3.29
N ARG A 226 2.43 0.46 4.09
CA ARG A 226 2.60 -0.03 5.48
C ARG A 226 3.00 -1.49 5.50
N ALA A 227 2.45 -2.30 4.60
CA ALA A 227 2.86 -3.70 4.44
C ALA A 227 4.34 -3.79 4.01
N ALA A 228 4.76 -2.99 3.03
CA ALA A 228 6.16 -2.92 2.61
C ALA A 228 7.10 -2.45 3.74
N ALA A 229 6.71 -1.43 4.50
CA ALA A 229 7.48 -0.94 5.64
C ALA A 229 7.57 -1.97 6.77
N LEU A 230 6.50 -2.72 7.02
CA LEU A 230 6.46 -3.79 8.01
C LEU A 230 7.38 -4.95 7.62
N ALA A 231 7.36 -5.33 6.33
CA ALA A 231 8.25 -6.35 5.80
C ALA A 231 9.71 -5.96 5.94
N LYS A 232 10.07 -4.70 5.66
CA LYS A 232 11.42 -4.18 5.93
C LYS A 232 11.80 -4.31 7.41
N LYS A 233 10.90 -3.86 8.30
CA LYS A 233 11.16 -3.81 9.75
C LYS A 233 11.46 -5.20 10.34
N PHE A 234 10.77 -6.22 9.85
CA PHE A 234 10.89 -7.60 10.35
C PHE A 234 11.59 -8.55 9.37
N ASP A 235 12.21 -8.01 8.31
CA ASP A 235 12.91 -8.76 7.25
C ASP A 235 12.07 -9.91 6.66
N VAL A 236 10.76 -9.67 6.45
CA VAL A 236 9.83 -10.65 5.87
C VAL A 236 9.99 -10.66 4.35
N PRO A 237 10.41 -11.75 3.71
CA PRO A 237 10.44 -11.83 2.26
C PRO A 237 9.00 -11.85 1.72
N ILE A 238 8.70 -10.99 0.74
CA ILE A 238 7.41 -10.97 0.07
C ILE A 238 7.57 -11.50 -1.37
N TYR A 239 6.67 -12.38 -1.80
CA TYR A 239 6.49 -12.73 -3.19
C TYR A 239 5.16 -12.16 -3.71
N ILE A 240 5.19 -11.36 -4.78
CA ILE A 240 3.98 -10.81 -5.40
C ILE A 240 3.77 -11.46 -6.76
N ALA A 241 2.60 -12.05 -6.97
CA ALA A 241 2.25 -12.65 -8.25
C ALA A 241 0.76 -12.54 -8.55
N LYS A 242 0.43 -12.83 -9.81
CA LYS A 242 -0.96 -12.98 -10.21
C LYS A 242 -1.55 -14.26 -9.62
N SER A 243 -2.83 -14.21 -9.28
CA SER A 243 -3.50 -15.28 -8.55
C SER A 243 -3.59 -16.59 -9.35
N ASP A 244 -3.69 -16.51 -10.69
CA ASP A 244 -3.74 -17.66 -11.60
C ASP A 244 -2.41 -18.39 -11.78
N GLY A 245 -1.28 -17.78 -11.37
CA GLY A 245 0.05 -18.38 -11.44
C GLY A 245 0.59 -18.55 -12.86
N THR A 246 0.10 -17.78 -13.84
CA THR A 246 0.53 -17.92 -15.25
C THR A 246 1.97 -17.48 -15.48
N GLU A 247 2.52 -16.63 -14.61
CA GLU A 247 3.89 -16.13 -14.70
C GLU A 247 4.56 -16.12 -13.32
N VAL A 248 5.88 -16.22 -13.33
CA VAL A 248 6.71 -15.97 -12.13
C VAL A 248 6.53 -14.52 -11.70
N GLY A 249 6.34 -14.30 -10.41
CA GLY A 249 6.12 -13.00 -9.80
C GLY A 249 7.40 -12.21 -9.54
N THR A 250 7.30 -11.24 -8.64
CA THR A 250 8.41 -10.42 -8.13
C THR A 250 8.69 -10.76 -6.68
N PHE A 251 9.96 -10.90 -6.33
CA PHE A 251 10.40 -11.01 -4.93
C PHE A 251 10.78 -9.63 -4.37
N ILE A 252 10.22 -9.29 -3.22
CA ILE A 252 10.60 -8.12 -2.44
C ILE A 252 11.38 -8.61 -1.22
N ARG A 253 12.68 -8.32 -1.20
CA ARG A 253 13.60 -8.75 -0.15
C ARG A 253 14.79 -7.81 -0.03
N ARG A 254 15.62 -8.00 1.00
CA ARG A 254 16.92 -7.34 1.06
C ARG A 254 17.78 -7.78 -0.14
N ARG A 255 18.44 -6.84 -0.82
CA ARG A 255 19.44 -7.17 -1.85
C ARG A 255 20.76 -7.54 -1.19
N ASP A 256 21.45 -8.49 -1.81
CA ASP A 256 22.75 -8.99 -1.36
C ASP A 256 23.92 -8.08 -1.82
N LEU A 257 23.71 -7.26 -2.86
CA LEU A 257 24.70 -6.33 -3.42
C LEU A 257 24.50 -4.92 -2.83
N VAL A 258 25.59 -4.32 -2.32
CA VAL A 258 25.58 -3.03 -1.60
C VAL A 258 25.69 -1.82 -2.55
N GLU A 259 26.26 -2.01 -3.74
CA GLU A 259 26.62 -0.93 -4.69
C GLU A 259 25.98 -1.10 -6.08
N GLU A 260 24.71 -1.48 -6.17
CA GLU A 260 23.96 -1.26 -7.40
C GLU A 260 23.32 0.12 -7.34
N ASN A 261 23.91 1.10 -8.03
CA ASN A 261 23.27 2.39 -8.23
C ASN A 261 22.29 2.27 -9.40
N SER A 262 21.07 1.80 -9.15
CA SER A 262 20.08 1.59 -10.20
C SER A 262 18.87 2.52 -10.06
N ILE A 263 18.41 3.05 -11.18
CA ILE A 263 17.03 3.53 -11.28
C ILE A 263 16.17 2.30 -11.52
N VAL A 264 15.21 2.05 -10.65
CA VAL A 264 14.33 0.89 -10.75
C VAL A 264 13.03 1.19 -11.46
N GLY A 265 12.57 2.43 -11.46
CA GLY A 265 11.29 2.70 -12.08
C GLY A 265 10.88 4.15 -12.09
N ILE A 266 9.70 4.37 -12.66
CA ILE A 266 9.02 5.65 -12.69
C ILE A 266 7.61 5.45 -12.14
N ALA A 267 7.33 6.13 -11.03
CA ALA A 267 6.00 6.20 -10.46
C ALA A 267 5.24 7.41 -11.01
N LEU A 268 3.99 7.18 -11.42
CA LEU A 268 3.08 8.21 -11.88
C LEU A 268 1.91 8.35 -10.90
N ARG A 269 1.62 9.57 -10.48
CA ARG A 269 0.39 9.89 -9.76
C ARG A 269 -0.40 10.97 -10.49
N GLN A 270 -1.56 10.56 -10.99
CA GLN A 270 -2.53 11.40 -11.69
C GLN A 270 -3.62 11.90 -10.73
N ASP A 271 -4.59 12.61 -11.28
CA ASP A 271 -5.73 13.16 -10.53
C ASP A 271 -5.32 14.05 -9.36
N LEU A 272 -4.34 14.91 -9.61
CA LEU A 272 -3.81 15.84 -8.64
C LEU A 272 -4.40 17.24 -8.81
N ILE A 273 -4.51 17.93 -7.69
CA ILE A 273 -4.70 19.37 -7.61
C ILE A 273 -3.54 19.95 -6.82
N SER A 274 -2.92 20.99 -7.38
CA SER A 274 -1.90 21.77 -6.70
C SER A 274 -2.47 23.09 -6.22
N ILE A 275 -2.01 23.55 -5.07
CA ILE A 275 -2.32 24.87 -4.51
C ILE A 275 -0.99 25.58 -4.28
N LYS A 276 -0.77 26.70 -4.97
CA LYS A 276 0.38 27.58 -4.74
C LYS A 276 -0.06 28.79 -3.92
N LEU A 277 0.58 28.98 -2.78
CA LEU A 277 0.49 30.18 -1.95
C LEU A 277 1.84 30.90 -2.01
N SER A 278 1.83 32.22 -2.07
CA SER A 278 3.07 33.03 -2.08
C SER A 278 2.94 34.20 -1.11
N ASN A 279 4.08 34.73 -0.67
CA ASN A 279 4.17 35.88 0.22
C ASN A 279 3.55 35.67 1.62
N ILE A 280 3.64 34.47 2.18
CA ILE A 280 3.13 34.15 3.53
C ILE A 280 4.24 33.99 4.57
N THR A 281 3.93 34.22 5.85
CA THR A 281 4.87 33.99 6.96
C THR A 281 4.87 32.54 7.42
N ALA A 282 5.86 32.13 8.23
CA ALA A 282 5.92 30.79 8.81
C ALA A 282 4.66 30.45 9.64
N ASP A 283 4.14 31.39 10.43
CA ASP A 283 2.91 31.20 11.21
C ASP A 283 1.67 31.03 10.31
N GLU A 284 1.67 31.69 9.15
CA GLU A 284 0.61 31.53 8.16
C GLU A 284 0.67 30.16 7.46
N VAL A 285 1.86 29.55 7.30
CA VAL A 285 2.00 28.19 6.77
C VAL A 285 1.24 27.18 7.63
N LEU A 286 1.42 27.24 8.96
CA LEU A 286 0.71 26.35 9.90
C LEU A 286 -0.82 26.51 9.76
N ASN A 287 -1.27 27.76 9.77
CA ASN A 287 -2.67 28.12 9.57
C ASN A 287 -3.28 27.60 8.27
N VAL A 288 -2.49 27.48 7.21
CA VAL A 288 -2.89 26.93 5.92
C VAL A 288 -3.01 25.41 6.01
N ILE A 289 -1.99 24.72 6.54
CA ILE A 289 -1.97 23.27 6.70
C ILE A 289 -3.14 22.81 7.58
N ASP A 290 -3.31 23.43 8.76
CA ASP A 290 -4.41 23.14 9.68
C ASP A 290 -5.79 23.38 9.03
N GLY A 291 -5.88 24.38 8.15
CA GLY A 291 -7.11 24.68 7.42
C GLY A 291 -7.52 23.56 6.46
N PHE A 292 -6.55 22.92 5.81
CA PHE A 292 -6.78 21.76 4.94
C PHE A 292 -7.08 20.50 5.76
N GLU A 293 -6.24 20.18 6.76
CA GLU A 293 -6.44 19.00 7.60
C GLU A 293 -7.75 19.05 8.39
N GLY A 294 -8.09 20.21 8.97
CA GLY A 294 -9.34 20.42 9.70
C GLY A 294 -10.60 20.30 8.85
N MET A 295 -10.48 20.38 7.52
CA MET A 295 -11.57 20.11 6.57
C MET A 295 -11.49 18.71 5.95
N GLY A 296 -10.60 17.85 6.45
CA GLY A 296 -10.44 16.46 6.03
C GLY A 296 -9.76 16.30 4.67
N VAL A 297 -9.01 17.31 4.21
CA VAL A 297 -8.25 17.23 2.95
C VAL A 297 -6.92 16.52 3.22
N GLU A 298 -6.72 15.38 2.57
CA GLU A 298 -5.42 14.68 2.61
C GLU A 298 -4.41 15.43 1.75
N LEU A 299 -3.34 15.94 2.36
CA LEU A 299 -2.22 16.53 1.65
C LEU A 299 -1.22 15.43 1.26
N ILE A 300 -0.93 15.32 -0.03
CA ILE A 300 0.05 14.37 -0.59
C ILE A 300 1.47 14.88 -0.38
N SER A 301 1.69 16.17 -0.61
CA SER A 301 2.99 16.81 -0.41
C SER A 301 2.83 18.28 -0.04
N VAL A 302 3.81 18.76 0.73
CA VAL A 302 3.97 20.15 1.13
C VAL A 302 5.41 20.55 0.81
N HIS A 303 5.59 21.56 -0.02
CA HIS A 303 6.90 22.09 -0.37
C HIS A 303 6.93 23.58 -0.06
N THR A 304 7.90 24.00 0.74
CA THR A 304 8.09 25.40 1.11
C THR A 304 9.40 25.92 0.52
N VAL A 305 9.39 27.16 0.08
CA VAL A 305 10.57 27.87 -0.43
C VAL A 305 10.59 29.24 0.21
N LEU A 306 11.70 29.60 0.86
CA LEU A 306 11.93 30.96 1.32
C LEU A 306 12.10 31.87 0.10
N GLU A 307 11.22 32.85 -0.03
CA GLU A 307 11.31 33.90 -1.04
C GLU A 307 12.29 34.98 -0.56
N ASP A 308 12.07 35.48 0.66
CA ASP A 308 12.87 36.47 1.37
C ASP A 308 12.95 36.09 2.88
N ASP A 309 13.61 36.88 3.73
CA ASP A 309 13.85 36.58 5.17
C ASP A 309 12.58 36.24 5.98
N GLU A 310 11.42 36.79 5.60
CA GLU A 310 10.14 36.57 6.31
C GLU A 310 9.04 35.96 5.43
N LYS A 311 9.31 35.75 4.13
CA LYS A 311 8.30 35.39 3.14
C LYS A 311 8.55 34.01 2.55
N ILE A 312 7.49 33.21 2.53
CA ILE A 312 7.50 31.82 2.11
C ILE A 312 6.49 31.63 0.97
N SER A 313 6.93 30.91 -0.06
CA SER A 313 6.06 30.27 -1.04
C SER A 313 5.79 28.83 -0.62
N VAL A 314 4.52 28.42 -0.67
CA VAL A 314 4.11 27.04 -0.38
C VAL A 314 3.43 26.43 -1.59
N PHE A 315 3.86 25.24 -1.96
CA PHE A 315 3.24 24.40 -2.97
C PHE A 315 2.70 23.14 -2.29
N LEU A 316 1.37 23.03 -2.26
CA LEU A 316 0.64 21.89 -1.72
C LEU A 316 0.10 21.04 -2.86
N THR A 317 0.05 19.74 -2.67
CA THR A 317 -0.61 18.83 -3.61
C THR A 317 -1.62 17.95 -2.86
N SER A 318 -2.79 17.75 -3.44
CA SER A 318 -3.85 16.84 -2.98
C SER A 318 -4.52 16.14 -4.17
N THR A 319 -5.51 15.29 -3.93
CA THR A 319 -6.30 14.63 -4.97
C THR A 319 -7.43 15.54 -5.48
N LYS A 320 -7.80 15.40 -6.77
CA LYS A 320 -8.89 16.16 -7.41
C LYS A 320 -10.25 15.95 -6.73
N GLU A 321 -10.45 14.86 -5.99
CA GLU A 321 -11.70 14.62 -5.25
C GLU A 321 -12.00 15.71 -4.22
N TYR A 322 -10.95 16.36 -3.69
CA TYR A 322 -11.06 17.44 -2.72
C TYR A 322 -11.29 18.82 -3.36
N THR A 323 -11.40 18.95 -4.69
CA THR A 323 -11.46 20.26 -5.37
C THR A 323 -12.50 21.20 -4.76
N SER A 324 -13.73 20.73 -4.54
CA SER A 324 -14.80 21.55 -3.95
C SER A 324 -14.56 21.94 -2.48
N ILE A 325 -13.82 21.12 -1.73
CA ILE A 325 -13.44 21.40 -0.34
C ILE A 325 -12.28 22.40 -0.31
N ILE A 326 -11.30 22.21 -1.20
CA ILE A 326 -10.15 23.10 -1.39
C ILE A 326 -10.62 24.51 -1.74
N GLU A 327 -11.54 24.67 -2.69
CA GLU A 327 -12.10 25.98 -3.05
C GLU A 327 -12.71 26.70 -1.82
N LYS A 328 -13.43 25.98 -0.96
CA LYS A 328 -13.98 26.53 0.28
C LYS A 328 -12.89 26.91 1.29
N VAL A 329 -11.82 26.11 1.40
CA VAL A 329 -10.66 26.42 2.25
C VAL A 329 -9.96 27.67 1.73
N GLU A 330 -9.73 27.78 0.42
CA GLU A 330 -9.12 28.95 -0.21
C GLU A 330 -9.90 30.23 0.08
N ASP A 331 -11.23 30.20 -0.05
CA ASP A 331 -12.08 31.35 0.24
C ASP A 331 -12.02 31.79 1.70
N LYS A 332 -11.95 30.84 2.64
CA LYS A 332 -11.76 31.13 4.07
C LYS A 332 -10.39 31.75 4.32
N LEU A 333 -9.33 31.19 3.73
CA LEU A 333 -7.96 31.68 3.88
C LEU A 333 -7.80 33.09 3.32
N LYS A 334 -8.34 33.38 2.13
CA LYS A 334 -8.33 34.74 1.52
C LYS A 334 -9.03 35.78 2.39
N LYS A 335 -10.10 35.41 3.12
CA LYS A 335 -10.80 36.31 4.04
C LYS A 335 -9.99 36.58 5.32
N ARG A 336 -9.28 35.57 5.82
CA ARG A 336 -8.48 35.65 7.05
C ARG A 336 -7.14 36.37 6.83
N LEU A 337 -6.48 36.09 5.70
CA LEU A 337 -5.13 36.56 5.38
C LEU A 337 -5.20 37.59 4.23
N LYS A 338 -5.20 38.88 4.59
CA LYS A 338 -5.27 39.97 3.61
C LYS A 338 -4.00 40.01 2.75
N GLY A 339 -4.15 40.02 1.43
CA GLY A 339 -3.03 40.07 0.48
C GLY A 339 -2.49 38.70 0.05
N LEU A 340 -3.08 37.61 0.56
CA LEU A 340 -2.72 36.24 0.19
C LEU A 340 -3.00 35.97 -1.30
N LYS A 341 -1.97 35.55 -2.04
CA LYS A 341 -2.10 35.07 -3.42
C LYS A 341 -2.19 33.55 -3.41
N ILE A 342 -3.38 33.01 -3.65
CA ILE A 342 -3.60 31.57 -3.84
C ILE A 342 -3.91 31.29 -5.30
N LYS A 343 -3.26 30.28 -5.88
CA LYS A 343 -3.58 29.75 -7.20
C LYS A 343 -3.63 28.23 -7.16
N SER A 344 -4.79 27.67 -7.47
CA SER A 344 -4.95 26.23 -7.69
C SER A 344 -4.81 25.85 -9.16
N ASN A 345 -4.33 24.63 -9.42
CA ASN A 345 -4.26 24.04 -10.75
C ASN A 345 -4.50 22.52 -10.67
N SER A 346 -5.50 22.07 -11.42
CA SER A 346 -5.89 20.65 -11.54
C SER A 346 -5.30 19.95 -12.77
N ASN A 347 -4.63 20.66 -13.68
CA ASN A 347 -3.96 20.06 -14.83
C ASN A 347 -2.49 19.75 -14.50
N LEU A 348 -2.29 18.78 -13.60
CA LEU A 348 -0.97 18.41 -13.08
C LEU A 348 -0.87 16.90 -12.86
N THR A 349 0.30 16.35 -13.10
CA THR A 349 0.66 14.99 -12.74
C THR A 349 2.02 14.99 -12.06
N GLN A 350 2.18 14.14 -11.05
CA GLN A 350 3.44 13.90 -10.37
C GLN A 350 4.14 12.73 -11.05
N LEU A 351 5.37 12.95 -11.49
CA LEU A 351 6.23 11.92 -12.08
C LEU A 351 7.47 11.79 -11.22
N SER A 352 7.81 10.56 -10.84
CA SER A 352 8.87 10.31 -9.87
C SER A 352 9.78 9.21 -10.36
N VAL A 353 11.05 9.52 -10.55
CA VAL A 353 12.10 8.54 -10.86
C VAL A 353 12.56 7.94 -9.52
N VAL A 354 12.51 6.62 -9.40
CA VAL A 354 12.76 5.89 -8.15
C VAL A 354 13.98 4.99 -8.31
N GLY A 355 14.86 4.96 -7.30
CA GLY A 355 16.05 4.11 -7.31
C GLY A 355 16.99 4.38 -6.16
N ASP A 356 17.72 3.35 -5.74
CA ASP A 356 18.83 3.43 -4.79
C ASP A 356 20.08 4.10 -5.39
N GLY A 357 20.18 4.15 -6.72
CA GLY A 357 21.22 4.85 -7.48
C GLY A 357 21.18 6.37 -7.40
N LEU A 358 20.21 6.93 -6.69
CA LEU A 358 20.11 8.37 -6.45
C LEU A 358 21.14 8.88 -5.44
N LYS A 359 21.96 8.03 -4.83
CA LYS A 359 23.11 8.49 -4.01
C LYS A 359 24.10 9.36 -4.79
N ASN A 360 24.23 9.16 -6.12
CA ASN A 360 24.98 10.06 -7.00
C ASN A 360 24.04 11.06 -7.72
N GLN A 361 23.34 11.89 -6.93
CA GLN A 361 22.24 12.74 -7.38
C GLN A 361 22.57 13.59 -8.62
N ALA A 362 23.78 14.15 -8.70
CA ALA A 362 24.14 15.12 -9.74
C ALA A 362 24.06 14.56 -11.17
N GLU A 363 24.50 13.31 -11.38
CA GLU A 363 24.45 12.68 -12.71
C GLU A 363 23.00 12.40 -13.12
N VAL A 364 22.20 11.88 -12.19
CA VAL A 364 20.79 11.56 -12.45
C VAL A 364 19.99 12.83 -12.71
N PHE A 365 20.19 13.89 -11.93
CA PHE A 365 19.60 15.21 -12.22
C PHE A 365 19.99 15.72 -13.59
N THR A 366 21.27 15.62 -13.97
CA THR A 366 21.75 16.07 -15.28
C THR A 366 21.02 15.34 -16.40
N LYS A 367 20.89 14.01 -16.30
CA LYS A 367 20.12 13.19 -17.25
C LYS A 367 18.66 13.64 -17.30
N ILE A 368 17.96 13.72 -16.16
CA ILE A 368 16.56 14.16 -16.09
C ILE A 368 16.36 15.53 -16.74
N PHE A 369 17.12 16.55 -16.31
CA PHE A 369 16.93 17.91 -16.83
C PHE A 369 17.25 18.01 -18.31
N LYS A 370 18.30 17.32 -18.78
CA LYS A 370 18.63 17.27 -20.21
C LYS A 370 17.51 16.59 -20.99
N THR A 371 17.03 15.42 -20.56
CA THR A 371 15.94 14.69 -21.21
C THR A 371 14.66 15.51 -21.28
N LEU A 372 14.28 16.19 -20.20
CA LEU A 372 13.08 17.05 -20.19
C LEU A 372 13.23 18.24 -21.13
N ARG A 373 14.39 18.91 -21.11
CA ARG A 373 14.68 20.06 -22.00
C ARG A 373 14.70 19.65 -23.46
N ASP A 374 15.43 18.59 -23.82
CA ASP A 374 15.60 18.13 -25.19
C ASP A 374 14.27 17.61 -25.80
N ASN A 375 13.26 17.37 -24.95
CA ASN A 375 11.90 17.01 -25.33
C ASN A 375 10.87 18.13 -25.07
N ASP A 376 11.28 19.38 -24.82
CA ASP A 376 10.38 20.53 -24.58
C ASP A 376 9.32 20.29 -23.48
N ILE A 377 9.66 19.53 -22.44
CA ILE A 377 8.76 19.23 -21.32
C ILE A 377 9.00 20.24 -20.20
N ASN A 378 7.96 20.98 -19.82
CA ASN A 378 8.05 21.98 -18.76
C ASN A 378 7.58 21.40 -17.42
N TYR A 379 8.45 21.45 -16.42
CA TYR A 379 8.09 21.09 -15.05
C TYR A 379 7.74 22.33 -14.20
N LYS A 380 6.95 22.14 -13.15
CA LYS A 380 6.50 23.20 -12.22
C LYS A 380 7.34 23.30 -10.98
N THR A 381 7.62 22.16 -10.36
CA THR A 381 8.48 22.05 -9.19
C THR A 381 9.16 20.69 -9.24
N ILE A 382 10.30 20.59 -8.57
CA ILE A 382 11.09 19.38 -8.42
C ILE A 382 11.46 19.22 -6.95
N THR A 383 11.40 17.98 -6.47
CA THR A 383 11.84 17.59 -5.14
C THR A 383 12.59 16.27 -5.23
N SER A 384 13.45 16.03 -4.24
CA SER A 384 14.25 14.81 -4.19
C SER A 384 14.39 14.31 -2.79
N THR A 385 14.56 13.01 -2.70
CA THR A 385 15.00 12.28 -1.50
C THR A 385 16.22 11.44 -1.88
N ASP A 386 16.71 10.63 -0.95
CA ASP A 386 17.79 9.69 -1.23
C ASP A 386 17.38 8.56 -2.21
N THR A 387 16.07 8.36 -2.41
CA THR A 387 15.52 7.23 -3.17
C THR A 387 14.54 7.62 -4.27
N ASN A 388 14.20 8.91 -4.41
CA ASN A 388 13.41 9.40 -5.55
C ASN A 388 13.77 10.83 -5.98
N ILE A 389 13.53 11.14 -7.25
CA ILE A 389 13.42 12.52 -7.76
C ILE A 389 12.03 12.68 -8.36
N THR A 390 11.26 13.60 -7.80
CA THR A 390 9.87 13.87 -8.14
C THR A 390 9.75 15.22 -8.84
N PHE A 391 9.03 15.29 -9.95
CA PHE A 391 8.69 16.55 -10.60
C PHE A 391 7.24 16.56 -11.08
N TYR A 392 6.71 17.76 -11.22
CA TYR A 392 5.32 17.96 -11.58
C TYR A 392 5.18 18.56 -12.97
N ILE A 393 4.47 17.89 -13.84
CA ILE A 393 4.28 18.26 -15.25
C ILE A 393 2.79 18.42 -15.56
N LYS A 394 2.49 18.97 -16.74
CA LYS A 394 1.11 18.99 -17.23
C LYS A 394 0.67 17.58 -17.60
N GLU A 395 -0.60 17.26 -17.36
CA GLU A 395 -1.16 15.93 -17.60
C GLU A 395 -1.03 15.48 -19.06
N GLN A 396 -1.10 16.42 -20.02
CA GLN A 396 -0.92 16.14 -21.45
C GLN A 396 0.51 15.69 -21.82
N GLU A 397 1.50 16.00 -20.98
CA GLU A 397 2.92 15.70 -21.26
C GLU A 397 3.35 14.34 -20.68
N ASN A 398 2.47 13.65 -19.93
CA ASN A 398 2.79 12.40 -19.21
C ASN A 398 3.45 11.35 -20.09
N TYR A 399 2.81 10.97 -21.21
CA TYR A 399 3.32 9.91 -22.07
C TYR A 399 4.67 10.29 -22.71
N LYS A 400 4.83 11.56 -23.13
CA LYS A 400 6.09 12.08 -23.69
C LYS A 400 7.21 12.02 -22.64
N ALA A 401 6.93 12.44 -21.41
CA ALA A 401 7.88 12.42 -20.31
C ALA A 401 8.30 10.99 -19.94
N ILE A 402 7.33 10.09 -19.73
CA ILE A 402 7.59 8.68 -19.41
C ILE A 402 8.45 8.06 -20.50
N ASN A 403 8.04 8.13 -21.77
CA ASN A 403 8.76 7.51 -22.87
C ASN A 403 10.20 8.05 -23.02
N SER A 404 10.40 9.35 -22.78
CA SER A 404 11.74 9.96 -22.86
C SER A 404 12.65 9.47 -21.74
N LEU A 405 12.13 9.40 -20.50
CA LEU A 405 12.89 8.95 -19.33
C LEU A 405 13.13 7.44 -19.32
N VAL A 406 12.16 6.65 -19.79
CA VAL A 406 12.32 5.20 -20.00
C VAL A 406 13.49 4.91 -20.91
N ARG A 407 13.62 5.65 -22.02
CA ARG A 407 14.74 5.50 -22.95
C ARG A 407 16.06 5.92 -22.32
N GLU A 408 16.08 7.05 -21.62
CA GLU A 408 17.29 7.58 -20.97
C GLU A 408 17.84 6.63 -19.90
N PHE A 409 16.94 6.06 -19.07
CA PHE A 409 17.29 5.18 -17.97
C PHE A 409 17.21 3.69 -18.30
N ASN A 410 16.92 3.36 -19.57
CA ASN A 410 16.74 2.00 -20.07
C ASN A 410 15.84 1.17 -19.14
N LEU A 411 14.60 1.62 -18.91
CA LEU A 411 13.62 1.04 -17.98
C LEU A 411 12.62 0.07 -18.59
#